data_AF-A0A816EYP3-F1
#
_entry.id   AF-A0A816EYP3-F1
#
_cell.length_a   1.000
_cell.length_b   1.000
_cell.length_c   1.000
_cell.angle_alpha   90.00
_cell.angle_beta   90.00
_cell.angle_gamma   90.00
#
_symmetry.space_group_name_H-M   'P 1'
#
loop_
_entity.id
_entity.type
_entity.pdbx_description
1 polymer ?
#
loop_
_entity_poly.entity_id
_entity_poly.type
_entity_poly.pdbx_seq_one_letter_code
_entity_poly.pdbx_strand_id
1 'polypeptide(L)'
;SCCVCFTLWNTIRLRMVLLCSIDLFYYSLVGLALYHFIGPWYIGYLTDGYFGAAFLWGTIIKGMYLPPDMQTYMGTIQLVLFLFPFTLCLCSSCYYRYIQLQSSIDLAESNCNRGV
;
A
#
# COMPACT_ATOMS: atom_id res chain seq x y z
N SER A 1 1.28 -26.14 -16.20
CA SER A 1 0.77 -24.99 -15.42
C SER A 1 1.46 -24.75 -14.07
N CYS A 2 1.97 -25.77 -13.36
CA CYS A 2 2.55 -25.58 -12.01
C CYS A 2 3.88 -24.78 -11.95
N CYS A 3 4.78 -24.93 -12.94
CA CYS A 3 6.04 -24.18 -12.94
C CYS A 3 5.84 -22.66 -13.00
N VAL A 4 4.91 -22.18 -13.83
CA VAL A 4 4.66 -20.73 -13.96
C VAL A 4 4.09 -20.16 -12.65
N CYS A 5 3.20 -20.90 -11.99
CA CYS A 5 2.64 -20.50 -10.71
C CYS A 5 3.71 -20.44 -9.59
N PHE A 6 4.61 -21.43 -9.56
CA PHE A 6 5.69 -21.48 -8.58
C PHE A 6 6.72 -20.36 -8.78
N THR A 7 7.11 -20.07 -10.02
CA THR A 7 8.02 -18.96 -10.33
C THR A 7 7.38 -17.61 -10.04
N LEU A 8 6.08 -17.45 -10.36
CA LEU A 8 5.33 -16.23 -10.05
C LEU A 8 5.28 -16.00 -8.54
N TRP A 9 4.92 -17.03 -7.77
CA TRP A 9 4.88 -16.99 -6.31
C TRP A 9 6.23 -16.59 -5.72
N ASN A 10 7.31 -17.24 -6.15
CA ASN A 10 8.65 -16.97 -5.62
C ASN A 10 9.10 -15.53 -5.92
N THR A 11 8.77 -15.01 -7.12
CA THR A 11 9.09 -13.64 -7.51
C THR A 11 8.32 -12.62 -6.68
N ILE A 12 7.03 -12.83 -6.45
CA ILE A 12 6.21 -11.92 -5.64
C ILE A 12 6.69 -11.91 -4.19
N ARG A 13 7.04 -13.08 -3.64
CA ARG A 13 7.57 -13.23 -2.27
C ARG A 13 8.85 -12.41 -2.08
N LEU A 14 9.81 -12.53 -2.98
CA LEU A 14 11.08 -11.81 -2.87
C LEU A 14 10.89 -10.29 -2.94
N ARG A 15 10.00 -9.81 -3.82
CA ARG A 15 9.72 -8.38 -3.93
C ARG A 15 8.99 -7.82 -2.70
N MET A 16 8.09 -8.60 -2.09
CA MET A 16 7.44 -8.22 -0.82
C MET A 16 8.41 -8.23 0.36
N VAL A 17 9.31 -9.22 0.44
CA VAL A 17 10.35 -9.27 1.48
C VAL A 17 11.28 -8.05 1.37
N LEU A 18 11.68 -7.69 0.16
CA LEU A 18 12.48 -6.50 -0.08
C LEU A 18 11.74 -5.23 0.35
N LEU A 19 10.44 -5.13 0.07
CA LEU A 19 9.61 -4.00 0.50
C LEU A 19 9.51 -3.91 2.03
N CYS A 20 9.32 -5.03 2.73
CA CYS A 20 9.34 -5.08 4.20
C CYS A 20 10.70 -4.70 4.79
N SER A 21 11.80 -4.94 4.07
CA SER A 21 13.14 -4.54 4.52
C SER A 21 13.34 -3.02 4.49
N ILE A 22 12.47 -2.27 3.79
CA ILE A 22 12.51 -0.82 3.75
C ILE A 22 11.44 -0.29 4.71
N ASP A 23 11.86 -0.08 5.95
CA ASP A 23 10.99 0.29 7.08
C ASP A 23 10.01 1.44 6.73
N LEU A 24 10.45 2.47 6.02
CA LEU A 24 9.63 3.63 5.67
C LEU A 24 8.39 3.29 4.81
N PHE A 25 8.56 2.45 3.79
CA PHE A 25 7.45 2.07 2.90
C PHE A 25 6.47 1.15 3.60
N TYR A 26 7.00 0.24 4.42
CA TYR A 26 6.19 -0.64 5.26
C TYR A 26 5.34 0.16 6.26
N TYR A 27 5.96 1.05 7.04
CA TYR A 27 5.25 1.89 8.00
C TYR A 27 4.25 2.84 7.33
N SER A 28 4.55 3.34 6.14
CA SER A 28 3.62 4.19 5.37
C SER A 28 2.39 3.41 4.92
N LEU A 29 2.55 2.17 4.42
CA LEU A 29 1.43 1.31 4.03
C LEU A 29 0.58 0.88 5.22
N VAL A 30 1.22 0.47 6.32
CA VAL A 30 0.53 0.09 7.56
C VAL A 30 -0.19 1.30 8.17
N GLY A 31 0.46 2.46 8.22
CA GLY A 31 -0.12 3.70 8.70
C GLY A 31 -1.31 4.14 7.85
N LEU A 32 -1.22 4.01 6.52
CA LEU A 32 -2.32 4.33 5.61
C LEU A 32 -3.51 3.38 5.79
N ALA A 33 -3.26 2.08 5.98
CA ALA A 33 -4.29 1.11 6.28
C ALA A 33 -4.95 1.40 7.65
N LEU A 34 -4.16 1.61 8.71
CA LEU A 34 -4.67 1.97 10.04
C LEU A 34 -5.47 3.28 10.02
N TYR A 35 -4.99 4.29 9.30
CA TYR A 35 -5.72 5.54 9.10
C TYR A 35 -7.07 5.30 8.43
N HIS A 36 -7.14 4.42 7.44
CA HIS A 36 -8.41 4.05 6.82
C HIS A 36 -9.32 3.25 7.74
N PHE A 37 -8.78 2.39 8.61
CA PHE A 37 -9.58 1.58 9.53
C PHE A 37 -9.97 2.29 10.83
N ILE A 38 -9.36 3.43 11.17
CA ILE A 38 -9.57 4.12 12.46
C ILE A 38 -9.98 5.58 12.26
N GLY A 39 -9.49 6.21 11.20
CA GLY A 39 -9.68 7.63 10.94
C GLY A 39 -11.05 7.96 10.34
N PRO A 40 -11.57 9.18 10.59
CA PRO A 40 -12.71 9.72 9.86
C PRO A 40 -12.27 10.05 8.42
N TRP A 41 -12.92 9.44 7.43
CA TRP A 41 -12.57 9.64 6.02
C TRP A 41 -13.04 10.98 5.52
N TYR A 42 -14.15 11.44 6.08
CA TYR A 42 -14.76 12.70 5.75
C TYR A 42 -15.40 13.29 7.00
N ILE A 43 -15.09 14.55 7.28
CA ILE A 43 -15.68 15.32 8.38
C ILE A 43 -16.34 16.53 7.72
N GLY A 44 -17.66 16.66 7.85
CA GLY A 44 -18.39 17.74 7.19
C GLY A 44 -19.90 17.68 7.37
N TYR A 45 -20.60 18.49 6.59
CA TYR A 45 -22.07 18.53 6.57
C TYR A 45 -22.59 17.48 5.59
N LEU A 46 -22.93 16.28 6.09
CA LEU A 46 -23.29 15.16 5.22
C LEU A 46 -24.71 15.26 4.65
N THR A 47 -25.69 15.72 5.43
CA THR A 47 -27.09 15.89 4.99
C THR A 47 -27.79 16.89 5.93
N ASP A 48 -28.56 17.82 5.37
CA ASP A 48 -29.39 18.81 6.08
C ASP A 48 -28.67 19.66 7.15
N GLY A 49 -27.44 20.12 6.87
CA GLY A 49 -26.75 21.10 7.73
C GLY A 49 -26.25 20.53 9.07
N TYR A 50 -26.23 19.21 9.23
CA TYR A 50 -25.67 18.57 10.42
C TYR A 50 -24.20 18.16 10.22
N PHE A 51 -23.35 18.60 11.14
CA PHE A 51 -21.94 18.22 11.20
C PHE A 51 -21.81 16.75 11.63
N GLY A 52 -21.13 15.95 10.82
CA GLY A 52 -20.90 14.53 11.06
C GLY A 52 -19.53 14.09 10.59
N ALA A 53 -19.13 12.90 11.04
CA ALA A 53 -17.90 12.24 10.62
C ALA A 53 -18.25 10.85 10.04
N ALA A 54 -17.78 10.58 8.83
CA ALA A 54 -17.93 9.31 8.15
C ALA A 54 -16.71 8.42 8.42
N PHE A 55 -16.97 7.19 8.85
CA PHE A 55 -15.97 6.15 9.05
C PHE A 55 -16.27 4.96 8.15
N LEU A 56 -15.28 4.09 7.97
CA LEU A 56 -15.40 2.86 7.20
C LEU A 56 -16.57 1.97 7.68
N TRP A 57 -16.79 1.91 8.99
CA TRP A 57 -17.84 1.07 9.59
C TRP A 57 -19.18 1.77 9.72
N GLY A 58 -19.29 3.06 9.39
CA GLY A 58 -20.53 3.81 9.52
C GLY A 58 -20.29 5.28 9.82
N THR A 59 -21.37 6.04 9.89
CA THR A 59 -21.30 7.49 10.02
C THR A 59 -21.89 7.92 11.35
N ILE A 60 -21.22 8.82 12.05
CA ILE A 60 -21.72 9.42 13.29
C ILE A 60 -22.22 10.83 12.99
N ILE A 61 -23.52 11.06 13.17
CA ILE A 61 -24.17 12.35 12.98
C ILE A 61 -24.82 12.76 14.29
N LYS A 62 -24.42 13.91 14.88
CA LYS A 62 -25.01 14.44 16.13
C LYS A 62 -25.09 13.42 17.30
N GLY A 63 -24.17 12.47 17.36
CA GLY A 63 -24.17 11.41 18.39
C GLY A 63 -25.08 10.20 18.09
N MET A 64 -25.79 10.20 16.97
CA MET A 64 -26.49 9.04 16.44
C MET A 64 -25.58 8.27 15.47
N TYR A 65 -25.54 6.95 15.64
CA TYR A 65 -24.84 6.04 14.73
C TYR A 65 -25.78 5.65 13.58
N LEU A 66 -25.40 6.03 12.37
CA LEU A 66 -26.07 5.54 11.16
C LEU A 66 -25.29 4.34 10.62
N PRO A 67 -25.99 3.24 10.26
CA PRO A 67 -25.35 2.10 9.61
C PRO A 67 -24.68 2.54 8.30
N PRO A 68 -23.62 1.83 7.88
CA PRO A 68 -22.89 2.17 6.67
C PRO A 68 -23.81 2.16 5.46
N ASP A 69 -23.70 3.21 4.65
CA ASP A 69 -24.47 3.41 3.44
C ASP A 69 -23.69 2.95 2.19
N MET A 70 -24.32 3.03 1.02
CA MET A 70 -23.67 2.65 -0.23
C MET A 70 -22.42 3.50 -0.53
N GLN A 71 -22.39 4.78 -0.14
CA GLN A 71 -21.24 5.64 -0.44
C GLN A 71 -20.01 5.21 0.35
N THR A 72 -20.20 4.84 1.62
CA THR A 72 -19.14 4.28 2.47
C THR A 72 -18.57 2.99 1.89
N TYR A 73 -19.44 2.08 1.42
CA TYR A 73 -19.01 0.82 0.80
C TYR A 73 -18.23 1.04 -0.51
N MET A 74 -18.73 1.92 -1.38
CA MET A 74 -18.08 2.25 -2.64
C MET A 74 -16.71 2.91 -2.43
N GLY A 75 -16.62 3.85 -1.47
CA GLY A 75 -15.35 4.46 -1.09
C GLY A 75 -14.33 3.42 -0.62
N THR A 76 -14.79 2.41 0.13
CA THR A 76 -13.95 1.32 0.60
C THR A 76 -13.37 0.49 -0.53
N ILE A 77 -14.23 0.08 -1.46
CA ILE A 77 -13.79 -0.67 -2.63
C ILE A 77 -12.78 0.15 -3.43
N GLN A 78 -13.07 1.43 -3.66
CA GLN A 78 -12.18 2.34 -4.39
C GLN A 78 -10.82 2.49 -3.69
N LEU A 79 -10.79 2.56 -2.37
CA LEU A 79 -9.56 2.69 -1.60
C LEU A 79 -8.75 1.40 -1.54
N VAL A 80 -9.39 0.23 -1.45
CA VAL A 80 -8.72 -1.06 -1.60
C VAL A 80 -8.14 -1.20 -3.01
N LEU A 81 -8.92 -0.81 -4.02
CA LEU A 81 -8.49 -0.78 -5.42
C LEU A 81 -7.38 0.24 -5.68
N PHE A 82 -7.14 1.20 -4.80
CA PHE A 82 -6.05 2.16 -4.93
C PHE A 82 -4.82 1.74 -4.11
N LEU A 83 -5.01 1.29 -2.88
CA LEU A 83 -3.95 0.83 -1.97
C LEU A 83 -3.23 -0.40 -2.54
N PHE A 84 -3.96 -1.30 -3.18
CA PHE A 84 -3.39 -2.51 -3.79
C PHE A 84 -2.43 -2.22 -4.96
N PRO A 85 -2.83 -1.52 -6.05
CA PRO A 85 -1.90 -1.17 -7.11
C PRO A 85 -0.81 -0.22 -6.65
N PHE A 86 -1.08 0.66 -5.66
CA PHE A 86 -0.04 1.49 -5.07
C PHE A 86 1.06 0.64 -4.42
N THR A 87 0.68 -0.39 -3.65
CA THR A 87 1.62 -1.35 -3.06
C THR A 87 2.42 -2.09 -4.14
N LEU A 88 1.78 -2.52 -5.22
CA LEU A 88 2.46 -3.18 -6.35
C LEU A 88 3.43 -2.23 -7.09
N CYS A 89 3.07 -0.96 -7.23
CA CYS A 89 3.91 0.06 -7.84
C CYS A 89 5.16 0.34 -6.99
N LEU A 90 4.99 0.51 -5.67
CA LEU A 90 6.11 0.68 -4.72
C LEU A 90 7.03 -0.54 -4.74
N CYS A 91 6.45 -1.74 -4.66
CA CYS A 91 7.15 -3.01 -4.78
C CYS A 91 7.97 -3.10 -6.08
N SER A 92 7.40 -2.64 -7.20
CA SER A 92 8.09 -2.62 -8.49
C SER A 92 9.23 -1.62 -8.54
N SER A 93 9.03 -0.43 -7.99
CA SER A 93 10.03 0.63 -7.93
C SER A 93 11.21 0.22 -7.06
N CYS A 94 10.94 -0.36 -5.88
CA CYS A 94 11.97 -0.87 -4.98
C CYS A 94 12.78 -2.01 -5.62
N TYR A 95 12.09 -2.93 -6.29
CA TYR A 95 12.75 -4.03 -7.00
C TYR A 95 13.67 -3.54 -8.12
N TYR A 96 13.23 -2.55 -8.91
CA TYR A 96 14.07 -1.96 -9.97
C TYR A 96 15.33 -1.32 -9.39
N ARG A 97 15.19 -0.58 -8.28
CA ARG A 97 16.32 0.05 -7.60
C ARG A 97 17.31 -0.98 -7.03
N TYR A 98 16.81 -2.07 -6.48
CA TYR A 98 17.64 -3.17 -5.98
C TYR A 98 18.49 -3.79 -7.10
N ILE A 99 17.89 -4.10 -8.26
CA ILE A 99 18.62 -4.63 -9.41
C ILE A 99 19.71 -3.65 -9.87
N GLN A 100 19.41 -2.36 -9.92
CA GLN A 100 20.37 -1.34 -10.33
C GLN A 100 21.56 -1.24 -9.37
N LEU A 101 21.32 -1.37 -8.06
CA LEU A 101 22.39 -1.36 -7.07
C LEU A 101 23.26 -2.61 -7.21
N GLN A 102 22.65 -3.77 -7.39
CA GLN A 102 23.39 -5.02 -7.60
C GLN A 102 24.32 -4.92 -8.80
N SER A 103 23.84 -4.46 -9.96
CA SER A 103 24.67 -4.34 -11.16
C SER A 103 25.81 -3.32 -10.98
N SER A 104 25.58 -2.23 -10.25
CA SER A 104 26.64 -1.26 -9.96
C SER A 104 27.74 -1.82 -9.05
N ILE A 105 27.38 -2.68 -8.09
CA ILE A 105 28.32 -3.38 -7.21
C ILE A 105 29.13 -4.39 -8.01
N ASP A 106 28.48 -5.21 -8.84
CA ASP A 106 29.15 -6.22 -9.68
C ASP A 106 30.14 -5.55 -10.66
N LEU A 107 29.78 -4.40 -11.23
CA LEU A 107 30.67 -3.61 -12.08
C LEU A 107 31.88 -3.07 -11.30
N ALA A 108 31.67 -2.56 -10.09
CA ALA A 108 32.74 -2.06 -9.23
C ALA A 108 33.74 -3.19 -8.87
N GLU A 109 33.24 -4.38 -8.54
CA GLU A 109 34.07 -5.55 -8.25
C GLU A 109 34.88 -5.98 -9.48
N SER A 110 34.25 -6.00 -10.67
CA SER A 110 34.93 -6.34 -11.92
C SER A 110 36.04 -5.35 -12.32
N ASN A 111 35.89 -4.08 -11.93
CA ASN A 111 36.89 -3.04 -12.19
C ASN A 111 38.05 -3.14 -11.19
N CYS A 112 37.77 -3.46 -9.93
CA CYS A 112 38.79 -3.75 -8.92
C CYS A 112 39.66 -4.94 -9.34
N ASN A 113 39.04 -6.04 -9.76
CA ASN A 113 39.76 -7.25 -10.19
C ASN A 113 40.59 -7.06 -11.47
N ARG A 114 40.30 -6.04 -12.29
CA ARG A 114 41.07 -5.71 -13.49
C ARG A 114 42.19 -4.70 -13.25
N GLY A 115 42.19 -4.02 -12.10
CA GLY A 115 43.21 -3.03 -11.72
C GLY A 115 44.38 -3.61 -10.93
N VAL A 116 44.38 -4.92 -10.69
CA VAL A 116 45.44 -5.72 -10.06
C VAL A 116 46.12 -6.56 -11.13
#